data_AF-A0A106BZY4-F1
#
_entry.id   AF-A0A106BZY4-F1
#
_cell.length_a   1.000
_cell.length_b   1.000
_cell.length_c   1.000
_cell.angle_alpha   90.00
_cell.angle_beta   90.00
_cell.angle_gamma   90.00
#
_symmetry.space_group_name_H-M   'P 1'
#
loop_
_entity.id
_entity.type
_entity.pdbx_description
1 polymer ?
#
loop_
_entity_poly.entity_id
_entity_poly.type
_entity_poly.pdbx_seq_one_letter_code
_entity_poly.pdbx_strand_id
1 'polypeptide(L)'
;MKKILFIACVLLPSNSFALDLAKYPIELSSGDGVNVIIAPTTDKKQALVKVTGINHEIDDITFLTDFKPHGSNNAYKYSYDGSERSLVSVDDGYGCCSYTLYIPETREGTYLSKKEESNPAIVAELKAQYKQQLSKGIQAKLADFNRDKHLTYQQKKISAANSEIDKQCGVKIETTVDWKTIDDKTLQKYAVGSFCAQVASEMVSMCENDPSFKNKIAQINTIECQFTNELKLRQNSQTLTFKTAPKAPNQPQFIKAYLLNL
;
A
#
# COMPACT_ATOMS: atom_id res chain seq x y z
N MET A 1 36.03 44.75 21.66
CA MET A 1 34.58 44.59 21.37
C MET A 1 34.23 43.11 21.56
N LYS A 2 33.55 42.76 22.66
CA LYS A 2 33.20 41.36 23.01
C LYS A 2 31.95 40.93 22.23
N LYS A 3 32.07 39.88 21.40
CA LYS A 3 30.94 39.24 20.72
C LYS A 3 30.23 38.31 21.71
N ILE A 4 28.99 38.60 22.06
CA ILE A 4 28.10 37.72 22.82
C ILE A 4 27.34 36.87 21.80
N LEU A 5 27.60 35.56 21.78
CA LEU A 5 26.79 34.59 21.04
C LEU A 5 25.52 34.32 21.86
N PHE A 6 24.37 34.76 21.36
CA PHE A 6 23.07 34.33 21.87
C PHE A 6 22.72 32.98 21.24
N ILE A 7 22.77 31.91 22.04
CA ILE A 7 22.19 30.61 21.67
C ILE A 7 20.70 30.68 22.02
N ALA A 8 19.85 30.80 21.00
CA ALA A 8 18.42 30.69 21.16
C ALA A 8 18.02 29.20 21.25
N CYS A 9 17.80 28.71 22.47
CA CYS A 9 17.13 27.43 22.71
C CYS A 9 15.65 27.57 22.30
N VAL A 10 15.31 27.10 21.11
CA VAL A 10 13.92 26.89 20.69
C VAL A 10 13.39 25.68 21.46
N LEU A 11 12.72 25.93 22.58
CA LEU A 11 11.90 24.94 23.26
C LEU A 11 10.69 24.64 22.37
N LEU A 12 10.75 23.55 21.60
CA LEU A 12 9.58 23.00 20.94
C LEU A 12 8.61 22.51 22.04
N PRO A 13 7.38 23.02 22.13
CA PRO A 13 6.40 22.49 23.07
C PRO A 13 6.01 21.07 22.61
N SER A 14 6.53 20.06 23.31
CA SER A 14 5.99 18.72 23.24
C SER A 14 4.63 18.73 23.92
N ASN A 15 3.58 19.00 23.14
CA ASN A 15 2.21 18.73 23.56
C ASN A 15 2.06 17.22 23.77
N SER A 16 2.37 16.77 24.98
CA SER A 16 2.04 15.45 25.48
C SER A 16 0.53 15.44 25.74
N PHE A 17 -0.26 15.29 24.67
CA PHE A 17 -1.66 14.97 24.83
C PHE A 17 -1.73 13.59 25.48
N ALA A 18 -2.12 13.54 26.75
CA ALA A 18 -2.38 12.29 27.41
C ALA A 18 -3.56 11.61 26.72
N LEU A 19 -3.33 10.45 26.09
CA LEU A 19 -4.39 9.63 25.53
C LEU A 19 -5.39 9.27 26.63
N ASP A 20 -6.58 9.86 26.55
CA ASP A 20 -7.72 9.56 27.40
C ASP A 20 -8.54 8.45 26.75
N LEU A 21 -8.47 7.24 27.32
CA LEU A 21 -9.01 6.02 26.73
C LEU A 21 -10.31 5.64 27.45
N ALA A 22 -11.28 5.13 26.68
CA ALA A 22 -12.49 4.54 27.24
C ALA A 22 -12.13 3.39 28.19
N LYS A 23 -12.96 3.22 29.23
CA LYS A 23 -12.73 2.22 30.29
C LYS A 23 -12.67 0.78 29.77
N TYR A 24 -13.53 0.44 28.82
CA TYR A 24 -13.67 -0.92 28.29
C TYR A 24 -13.16 -0.96 26.84
N PRO A 25 -12.20 -1.85 26.53
CA PRO A 25 -11.79 -2.07 25.16
C PRO A 25 -12.83 -2.90 24.40
N ILE A 26 -12.65 -3.01 23.09
CA ILE A 26 -13.31 -3.98 22.23
C ILE A 26 -12.30 -5.09 22.01
N GLU A 27 -12.64 -6.30 22.48
CA GLU A 27 -11.82 -7.49 22.29
C GLU A 27 -12.43 -8.36 21.20
N LEU A 28 -11.59 -8.70 20.23
CA LEU A 28 -11.97 -9.40 19.02
C LEU A 28 -11.07 -10.61 18.80
N SER A 29 -11.60 -11.67 18.21
CA SER A 29 -10.83 -12.86 17.83
C SER A 29 -11.36 -13.55 16.59
N SER A 30 -10.49 -14.24 15.86
CA SER A 30 -10.86 -15.19 14.80
C SER A 30 -10.82 -16.64 15.31
N GLY A 31 -11.41 -17.56 14.55
CA GLY A 31 -11.30 -19.01 14.82
C GLY A 31 -9.87 -19.55 14.70
N ASP A 32 -9.01 -18.85 13.95
CA ASP A 32 -7.63 -19.26 13.66
C ASP A 32 -6.60 -18.72 14.67
N GLY A 33 -7.07 -18.19 15.81
CA GLY A 33 -6.20 -17.73 16.89
C GLY A 33 -5.68 -16.29 16.76
N VAL A 34 -6.15 -15.53 15.77
CA VAL A 34 -5.86 -14.09 15.65
C VAL A 34 -6.68 -13.34 16.69
N ASN A 35 -6.04 -12.42 17.43
CA ASN A 35 -6.71 -11.56 18.41
C ASN A 35 -6.43 -10.09 18.11
N VAL A 36 -7.45 -9.25 18.31
CA VAL A 36 -7.34 -7.79 18.19
C VAL A 36 -7.97 -7.14 19.41
N ILE A 37 -7.26 -6.15 19.97
CA ILE A 37 -7.74 -5.34 21.08
C ILE A 37 -7.77 -3.90 20.62
N ILE A 38 -8.92 -3.24 20.78
CA ILE A 38 -9.13 -1.85 20.42
C ILE A 38 -9.52 -1.10 21.69
N ALA A 39 -8.71 -0.14 22.12
CA ALA A 39 -9.06 0.79 23.19
C ALA A 39 -9.30 2.18 22.59
N PRO A 40 -10.58 2.56 22.34
CA PRO A 40 -10.91 3.87 21.79
C PRO A 40 -10.56 4.99 22.76
N THR A 41 -10.28 6.17 22.22
CA THR A 41 -10.30 7.40 23.00
C THR A 41 -11.71 7.73 23.46
N THR A 42 -11.85 8.49 24.54
CA THR A 42 -13.16 8.90 25.06
C THR A 42 -13.99 9.70 24.05
N ASP A 43 -13.32 10.45 23.16
CA ASP A 43 -13.95 11.18 22.05
C ASP A 43 -14.23 10.32 20.80
N LYS A 44 -13.82 9.03 20.81
CA LYS A 44 -13.98 8.03 19.74
C LYS A 44 -13.32 8.39 18.40
N LYS A 45 -12.37 9.34 18.37
CA LYS A 45 -11.67 9.72 17.14
C LYS A 45 -10.42 8.89 16.87
N GLN A 46 -9.86 8.30 17.91
CA GLN A 46 -8.66 7.48 17.82
C GLN A 46 -8.83 6.21 18.65
N ALA A 47 -7.92 5.26 18.47
CA ALA A 47 -7.82 4.10 19.35
C ALA A 47 -6.39 3.59 19.42
N LEU A 48 -6.01 3.03 20.57
CA LEU A 48 -4.92 2.09 20.60
C LEU A 48 -5.42 0.75 20.07
N VAL A 49 -4.74 0.20 19.07
CA VAL A 49 -5.07 -1.10 18.47
C VAL A 49 -3.86 -2.01 18.53
N LYS A 50 -4.03 -3.19 19.11
CA LYS A 50 -3.02 -4.25 19.16
C LYS A 50 -3.54 -5.48 18.44
N VAL A 51 -2.67 -6.08 17.63
CA VAL A 51 -2.92 -7.32 16.90
C VAL A 51 -1.93 -8.38 17.40
N THR A 52 -2.41 -9.60 17.64
CA THR A 52 -1.58 -10.72 18.08
C THR A 52 -2.01 -12.02 17.40
N GLY A 53 -1.09 -12.97 17.26
CA GLY A 53 -1.37 -14.27 16.68
C GLY A 53 -1.26 -14.27 15.15
N ILE A 54 -0.47 -13.35 14.59
CA ILE A 54 -0.20 -13.28 13.15
C ILE A 54 1.30 -13.48 12.89
N ASN A 55 1.64 -14.07 11.75
CA ASN A 55 3.05 -14.19 11.33
C ASN A 55 3.46 -12.97 10.50
N HIS A 56 3.57 -11.80 11.14
CA HIS A 56 3.88 -10.53 10.47
C HIS A 56 4.65 -9.57 11.40
N GLU A 57 5.38 -8.60 10.85
CA GLU A 57 6.16 -7.63 11.64
C GLU A 57 5.33 -6.68 12.53
N ILE A 58 4.00 -6.70 12.37
CA ILE A 58 3.08 -5.91 13.20
C ILE A 58 2.47 -6.74 14.34
N ASP A 59 2.83 -8.02 14.45
CA ASP A 59 2.42 -8.88 15.56
C ASP A 59 2.93 -8.33 16.89
N ASP A 60 2.05 -8.30 17.90
CA ASP A 60 2.31 -7.72 19.21
C ASP A 60 2.73 -6.23 19.19
N ILE A 61 2.42 -5.51 18.10
CA ILE A 61 2.59 -4.05 18.05
C ILE A 61 1.28 -3.35 18.41
N THR A 62 1.37 -2.35 19.27
CA THR A 62 0.26 -1.45 19.60
C THR A 62 0.41 -0.16 18.80
N PHE A 63 -0.57 0.11 17.94
CA PHE A 63 -0.62 1.33 17.14
C PHE A 63 -1.59 2.33 17.75
N LEU A 64 -1.23 3.62 17.71
CA LEU A 64 -2.23 4.67 17.75
C LEU A 64 -2.83 4.78 16.36
N THR A 65 -4.15 4.64 16.28
CA THR A 65 -4.91 4.65 15.03
C THR A 65 -5.93 5.77 15.03
N ASP A 66 -6.21 6.31 13.86
CA ASP A 66 -7.31 7.24 13.65
C ASP A 66 -8.55 6.48 13.19
N PHE A 67 -9.70 6.77 13.79
CA PHE A 67 -10.98 6.24 13.34
C PHE A 67 -11.57 7.15 12.26
N LYS A 68 -11.51 6.70 11.00
CA LYS A 68 -11.81 7.50 9.81
C LYS A 68 -12.65 6.72 8.81
N PRO A 69 -13.38 7.39 7.90
CA PRO A 69 -14.08 6.73 6.80
C PRO A 69 -13.16 5.87 5.91
N HIS A 70 -13.70 4.76 5.42
CA HIS A 70 -13.11 3.81 4.48
C HIS A 70 -14.21 3.24 3.56
N GLY A 71 -14.43 3.91 2.41
CA GLY A 71 -15.55 3.58 1.53
C GLY A 71 -16.89 3.91 2.19
N SER A 72 -17.82 2.95 2.19
CA SER A 72 -19.09 3.04 2.94
C SER A 72 -18.93 2.80 4.45
N ASN A 73 -17.78 2.29 4.88
CA ASN A 73 -17.53 1.79 6.23
C ASN A 73 -16.58 2.74 6.97
N ASN A 74 -16.32 2.48 8.25
CA ASN A 74 -15.26 3.14 9.00
C ASN A 74 -14.06 2.20 9.17
N ALA A 75 -12.89 2.76 9.49
CA ALA A 75 -11.71 1.96 9.81
C ALA A 75 -10.81 2.65 10.84
N TYR A 76 -10.16 1.83 11.66
CA TYR A 76 -8.99 2.20 12.43
C TYR A 76 -7.78 2.18 11.50
N LYS A 77 -7.26 3.36 11.20
CA LYS A 77 -6.18 3.58 10.24
C LYS A 77 -4.87 3.93 10.91
N TYR A 78 -3.77 3.51 10.32
CA TYR A 78 -2.41 3.74 10.79
C TYR A 78 -1.47 3.99 9.62
N SER A 79 -0.27 4.48 9.92
CA SER A 79 0.78 4.65 8.91
C SER A 79 1.68 3.41 8.89
N TYR A 80 1.87 2.84 7.71
CA TYR A 80 2.75 1.70 7.47
C TYR A 80 3.35 1.81 6.08
N ASP A 81 4.67 1.63 5.97
CA ASP A 81 5.43 1.67 4.72
C ASP A 81 5.08 2.91 3.88
N GLY A 82 5.20 4.09 4.50
CA GLY A 82 4.95 5.39 3.89
C GLY A 82 3.50 5.75 3.56
N SER A 83 2.52 4.89 3.88
CA SER A 83 1.12 5.08 3.49
C SER A 83 0.13 4.92 4.65
N GLU A 84 -0.97 5.66 4.62
CA GLU A 84 -2.11 5.41 5.52
C GLU A 84 -2.83 4.13 5.06
N ARG A 85 -3.01 3.18 5.98
CA ARG A 85 -3.63 1.87 5.74
C ARG A 85 -4.74 1.63 6.74
N SER A 86 -5.76 0.89 6.34
CA SER A 86 -6.77 0.36 7.27
C SER A 86 -6.16 -0.84 8.00
N LEU A 87 -6.13 -0.80 9.34
CA LEU A 87 -5.76 -1.96 10.15
C LEU A 87 -7.00 -2.81 10.43
N VAL A 88 -8.08 -2.18 10.90
CA VAL A 88 -9.36 -2.84 11.17
C VAL A 88 -10.47 -2.01 10.55
N SER A 89 -11.25 -2.61 9.65
CA SER A 89 -12.52 -2.01 9.20
C SER A 89 -13.66 -2.36 10.15
N VAL A 90 -14.63 -1.46 10.23
CA VAL A 90 -15.84 -1.57 11.04
C VAL A 90 -17.04 -1.30 10.13
N ASP A 91 -17.91 -2.30 9.99
CA ASP A 91 -19.16 -2.19 9.24
C ASP A 91 -20.35 -2.15 10.22
N ASP A 92 -21.19 -1.12 10.09
CA ASP A 92 -22.37 -0.90 10.90
C ASP A 92 -23.58 -1.60 10.29
N GLY A 93 -23.62 -2.93 10.44
CA GLY A 93 -24.73 -3.78 9.99
C GLY A 93 -25.92 -3.85 10.96
N TYR A 94 -27.01 -4.48 10.51
CA TYR A 94 -28.21 -4.71 11.32
C TYR A 94 -27.89 -5.68 12.47
N GLY A 95 -27.82 -5.18 13.71
CA GLY A 95 -27.47 -5.98 14.90
C GLY A 95 -26.11 -5.68 15.54
N CYS A 96 -25.40 -4.61 15.11
CA CYS A 96 -24.08 -4.17 15.59
C CYS A 96 -22.90 -4.93 14.97
N CYS A 97 -21.73 -4.31 15.09
CA CYS A 97 -20.76 -4.17 14.01
C CYS A 97 -20.00 -5.46 13.64
N SER A 98 -19.62 -5.57 12.36
CA SER A 98 -18.63 -6.55 11.90
C SER A 98 -17.23 -5.93 11.81
N TYR A 99 -16.20 -6.74 12.11
CA TYR A 99 -14.81 -6.29 12.15
C TYR A 99 -13.96 -7.15 11.22
N THR A 100 -13.17 -6.51 10.37
CA THR A 100 -12.22 -7.21 9.49
C THR A 100 -10.83 -6.62 9.67
N LEU A 101 -9.86 -7.47 10.05
CA LEU A 101 -8.43 -7.14 10.13
C LEU A 101 -7.80 -7.23 8.74
N TYR A 102 -6.96 -6.26 8.41
CA TYR A 102 -6.11 -6.28 7.23
C TYR A 102 -4.65 -6.25 7.64
N ILE A 103 -3.93 -7.32 7.32
CA ILE A 103 -2.48 -7.40 7.49
C ILE A 103 -1.84 -6.78 6.24
N PRO A 104 -0.78 -5.96 6.37
CA PRO A 104 -0.04 -5.46 5.22
C PRO A 104 0.42 -6.59 4.31
N GLU A 105 0.49 -6.27 3.01
CA GLU A 105 0.99 -7.20 1.96
C GLU A 105 0.18 -8.48 1.77
N THR A 106 -0.89 -8.70 2.55
CA THR A 106 -1.87 -9.74 2.30
C THR A 106 -3.05 -9.18 1.50
N ARG A 107 -3.75 -10.06 0.79
CA ARG A 107 -4.94 -9.70 0.00
C ARG A 107 -6.23 -9.90 0.77
N GLU A 108 -6.27 -10.91 1.63
CA GLU A 108 -7.47 -11.33 2.32
C GLU A 108 -7.54 -10.69 3.70
N GLY A 109 -8.74 -10.21 4.03
CA GLY A 109 -9.06 -9.74 5.35
C GLY A 109 -9.46 -10.90 6.26
N THR A 110 -9.09 -10.82 7.54
CA THR A 110 -9.50 -11.80 8.56
C THR A 110 -10.73 -11.28 9.28
N TYR A 111 -11.84 -12.01 9.20
CA TYR A 111 -13.04 -11.69 9.96
C TYR A 111 -12.83 -11.91 11.46
N LEU A 112 -13.32 -10.98 12.27
CA LEU A 112 -13.19 -11.03 13.72
C LEU A 112 -14.55 -10.96 14.39
N SER A 113 -14.73 -11.82 15.39
CA SER A 113 -15.89 -11.83 16.26
C SER A 113 -15.58 -11.12 17.57
N LYS A 114 -16.54 -10.33 18.05
CA LYS A 114 -16.45 -9.65 19.34
C LYS A 114 -16.63 -10.65 20.48
N LYS A 115 -15.79 -10.57 21.50
CA LYS A 115 -15.98 -11.31 22.77
C LYS A 115 -17.12 -10.69 23.57
N GLU A 116 -17.91 -11.52 24.24
CA GLU A 116 -19.04 -11.06 25.06
C GLU A 116 -18.59 -10.23 26.26
N GLU A 117 -17.50 -10.67 26.90
CA GLU A 117 -16.89 -10.00 28.03
C GLU A 117 -15.68 -9.17 27.60
N SER A 118 -15.42 -8.10 28.35
CA SER A 118 -14.19 -7.32 28.18
C SER A 118 -13.57 -6.91 29.50
N ASN A 119 -12.24 -6.97 29.56
CA ASN A 119 -11.46 -6.69 30.76
C ASN A 119 -10.88 -5.25 30.72
N PRO A 120 -11.32 -4.34 31.61
CA PRO A 120 -10.81 -2.97 31.64
C PRO A 120 -9.33 -2.86 32.03
N ALA A 121 -8.75 -3.87 32.67
CA ALA A 121 -7.33 -3.87 33.04
C ALA A 121 -6.39 -3.82 31.81
N ILE A 122 -6.84 -4.37 30.68
CA ILE A 122 -6.08 -4.42 29.42
C ILE A 122 -5.76 -3.03 28.89
N VAL A 123 -6.62 -2.03 29.15
CA VAL A 123 -6.42 -0.65 28.65
C VAL A 123 -5.14 -0.04 29.21
N ALA A 124 -4.83 -0.29 30.48
CA ALA A 124 -3.63 0.21 31.12
C ALA A 124 -2.36 -0.45 30.54
N GLU A 125 -2.41 -1.77 30.31
CA GLU A 125 -1.34 -2.54 29.68
C GLU A 125 -1.06 -2.03 28.26
N LEU A 126 -2.12 -1.88 27.45
CA LEU A 126 -2.03 -1.42 26.06
C LEU A 126 -1.39 -0.02 25.97
N LYS A 127 -1.78 0.88 26.87
CA LYS A 127 -1.19 2.22 26.97
C LYS A 127 0.28 2.19 27.38
N ALA A 128 0.67 1.31 28.29
CA ALA A 128 2.05 1.14 28.71
C ALA A 128 2.91 0.57 27.57
N GLN A 129 2.43 -0.47 26.90
CA GLN A 129 3.10 -1.07 25.73
C GLN A 129 3.28 -0.05 24.61
N TYR A 130 2.24 0.70 24.25
CA TYR A 130 2.33 1.77 23.26
C TYR A 130 3.42 2.79 23.62
N LYS A 131 3.44 3.31 24.85
CA LYS A 131 4.45 4.27 25.29
C LYS A 131 5.86 3.70 25.22
N GLN A 132 6.04 2.44 25.63
CA GLN A 132 7.33 1.77 25.54
C GLN A 132 7.78 1.63 24.08
N GLN A 133 6.91 1.15 23.20
CA GLN A 133 7.21 0.97 21.78
C GLN A 133 7.49 2.31 21.09
N LEU A 134 6.73 3.35 21.44
CA LEU A 134 6.93 4.71 20.95
C LEU A 134 8.31 5.25 21.33
N SER A 135 8.75 5.04 22.57
CA SER A 135 10.09 5.44 23.03
C SER A 135 11.23 4.70 22.30
N LYS A 136 10.96 3.50 21.79
CA LYS A 136 11.87 2.71 20.95
C LYS A 136 11.80 3.07 19.46
N GLY A 137 10.93 4.00 19.07
CA GLY A 137 10.76 4.42 17.66
C GLY A 137 10.14 3.36 16.75
N ILE A 138 9.47 2.33 17.30
CA ILE A 138 8.93 1.22 16.51
C ILE A 138 7.90 1.70 15.48
N GLN A 139 6.99 2.59 15.90
CA GLN A 139 5.94 3.14 15.04
C GLN A 139 6.52 3.98 13.91
N ALA A 140 7.56 4.78 14.20
CA ALA A 140 8.26 5.55 13.18
C ALA A 140 8.97 4.64 12.17
N LYS A 141 9.61 3.56 12.65
CA LYS A 141 10.29 2.58 11.79
C LYS A 141 9.30 1.86 10.85
N LEU A 142 8.15 1.43 11.36
CA LEU A 142 7.13 0.75 10.55
C LEU A 142 6.42 1.70 9.59
N ALA A 143 6.31 2.97 9.94
CA ALA A 143 5.72 3.99 9.07
C ALA A 143 6.68 4.47 7.97
N ASP A 144 7.99 4.26 8.12
CA ASP A 144 8.99 4.72 7.16
C ASP A 144 8.86 3.99 5.82
N PHE A 145 9.04 4.73 4.72
CA PHE A 145 8.83 4.20 3.38
C PHE A 145 10.03 3.39 2.91
N ASN A 146 9.83 2.11 2.62
CA ASN A 146 10.87 1.25 2.07
C ASN A 146 10.88 1.31 0.54
N ARG A 147 11.58 2.32 -0.01
CA ARG A 147 11.71 2.52 -1.45
C ARG A 147 12.21 1.28 -2.19
N ASP A 148 13.24 0.60 -1.68
CA ASP A 148 13.85 -0.53 -2.36
C ASP A 148 12.90 -1.73 -2.45
N LYS A 149 12.15 -2.00 -1.38
CA LYS A 149 11.08 -3.01 -1.37
C LYS A 149 10.00 -2.68 -2.41
N HIS A 150 9.55 -1.43 -2.44
CA HIS A 150 8.56 -0.98 -3.42
C HIS A 150 9.09 -1.11 -4.86
N LEU A 151 10.32 -0.66 -5.15
CA LEU A 151 10.92 -0.79 -6.47
C LEU A 151 11.06 -2.25 -6.91
N THR A 152 11.53 -3.12 -6.02
CA THR A 152 11.65 -4.57 -6.28
C THR A 152 10.30 -5.17 -6.65
N TYR A 153 9.24 -4.81 -5.92
CA TYR A 153 7.88 -5.25 -6.26
C TYR A 153 7.44 -4.75 -7.64
N GLN A 154 7.65 -3.47 -7.96
CA GLN A 154 7.27 -2.91 -9.26
C GLN A 154 8.04 -3.56 -10.41
N GLN A 155 9.35 -3.75 -10.26
CA GLN A 155 10.21 -4.41 -11.25
C GLN A 155 9.77 -5.84 -11.48
N LYS A 156 9.43 -6.60 -10.42
CA LYS A 156 8.91 -7.96 -10.55
C LYS A 156 7.63 -8.03 -11.39
N LYS A 157 6.74 -7.04 -11.29
CA LYS A 157 5.53 -6.97 -12.14
C LYS A 157 5.88 -6.79 -13.62
N ILE A 158 6.87 -5.97 -13.91
CA ILE A 158 7.34 -5.75 -15.27
C ILE A 158 8.01 -7.02 -15.82
N SER A 159 8.94 -7.62 -15.07
CA SER A 159 9.64 -8.85 -15.49
C SER A 159 8.67 -10.01 -15.71
N ALA A 160 7.62 -10.13 -14.90
CA ALA A 160 6.59 -11.14 -15.10
C ALA A 160 5.83 -10.93 -16.42
N ALA A 161 5.50 -9.68 -16.77
CA ALA A 161 4.84 -9.38 -18.04
C ALA A 161 5.77 -9.65 -19.25
N ASN A 162 7.05 -9.24 -19.17
CA ASN A 162 8.03 -9.54 -20.22
C ASN A 162 8.19 -11.06 -20.43
N SER A 163 8.25 -11.83 -19.34
CA SER A 163 8.35 -13.29 -19.38
C SER A 163 7.12 -13.93 -20.01
N GLU A 164 5.93 -13.37 -19.79
CA GLU A 164 4.71 -13.88 -20.41
C GLU A 164 4.66 -13.58 -21.92
N ILE A 165 5.25 -12.47 -22.41
CA ILE A 165 5.42 -12.26 -23.86
C ILE A 165 6.28 -13.37 -24.46
N ASP A 166 7.44 -13.68 -23.88
CA ASP A 166 8.32 -14.72 -24.41
C ASP A 166 7.56 -16.07 -24.48
N LYS A 167 6.83 -16.40 -23.42
CA LYS A 167 6.03 -17.62 -23.35
C LYS A 167 4.89 -17.67 -24.38
N GLN A 168 4.15 -16.57 -24.58
CA GLN A 168 2.92 -16.59 -25.38
C GLN A 168 3.13 -16.16 -26.82
N CYS A 169 4.02 -15.20 -27.06
CA CYS A 169 4.33 -14.69 -28.39
C CYS A 169 5.60 -15.31 -29.00
N GLY A 170 6.48 -15.92 -28.18
CA GLY A 170 7.76 -16.46 -28.64
C GLY A 170 8.80 -15.38 -29.00
N VAL A 171 8.62 -14.16 -28.48
CA VAL A 171 9.53 -13.02 -28.73
C VAL A 171 10.00 -12.43 -27.41
N LYS A 172 11.26 -12.01 -27.37
CA LYS A 172 11.87 -11.39 -26.18
C LYS A 172 11.76 -9.88 -26.27
N ILE A 173 10.93 -9.30 -25.40
CA ILE A 173 10.73 -7.86 -25.32
C ILE A 173 10.96 -7.44 -23.87
N GLU A 174 11.87 -6.49 -23.67
CA GLU A 174 12.19 -5.94 -22.36
C GLU A 174 11.52 -4.59 -22.14
N THR A 175 10.75 -4.48 -21.06
CA THR A 175 10.20 -3.21 -20.60
C THR A 175 11.16 -2.52 -19.63
N THR A 176 11.51 -1.27 -19.90
CA THR A 176 12.40 -0.44 -19.09
C THR A 176 11.67 0.75 -18.48
N VAL A 177 12.13 1.19 -17.30
CA VAL A 177 11.63 2.38 -16.59
C VAL A 177 12.82 3.10 -15.99
N ASP A 178 12.90 4.42 -16.15
CA ASP A 178 13.86 5.22 -15.39
C ASP A 178 13.33 5.47 -13.96
N TRP A 179 13.63 4.53 -13.07
CA TRP A 179 13.20 4.57 -11.67
C TRP A 179 13.69 5.80 -10.90
N LYS A 180 14.76 6.48 -11.36
CA LYS A 180 15.26 7.70 -10.71
C LYS A 180 14.30 8.88 -10.88
N THR A 181 13.48 8.85 -11.93
CA THR A 181 12.46 9.89 -12.19
C THR A 181 11.18 9.69 -11.38
N ILE A 182 11.02 8.54 -10.72
CA ILE A 182 9.83 8.19 -9.96
C ILE A 182 10.05 8.49 -8.48
N ASP A 183 9.36 9.48 -7.93
CA ASP A 183 9.45 9.82 -6.52
C ASP A 183 8.69 8.83 -5.61
N ASP A 184 9.00 8.88 -4.31
CA ASP A 184 8.40 7.98 -3.30
C ASP A 184 6.89 8.16 -3.20
N LYS A 185 6.39 9.40 -3.33
CA LYS A 185 4.95 9.70 -3.30
C LYS A 185 4.21 9.00 -4.43
N THR A 186 4.84 8.90 -5.60
CA THR A 186 4.31 8.19 -6.76
C THR A 186 4.29 6.69 -6.50
N LEU A 187 5.36 6.13 -5.93
CA LEU A 187 5.44 4.70 -5.58
C LEU A 187 4.49 4.28 -4.46
N GLN A 188 4.19 5.18 -3.51
CA GLN A 188 3.20 4.95 -2.45
C GLN A 188 1.78 4.92 -3.02
N LYS A 189 1.50 5.76 -4.02
CA LYS A 189 0.16 5.97 -4.55
C LYS A 189 -0.20 5.04 -5.71
N TYR A 190 0.76 4.69 -6.55
CA TYR A 190 0.50 4.02 -7.82
C TYR A 190 1.35 2.76 -7.97
N ALA A 191 0.72 1.73 -8.53
CA ALA A 191 1.41 0.51 -8.98
C ALA A 191 2.13 0.77 -10.31
N VAL A 192 3.18 1.59 -10.30
CA VAL A 192 3.94 2.04 -11.49
C VAL A 192 4.33 0.87 -12.39
N GLY A 193 4.82 -0.23 -11.81
CA GLY A 193 5.18 -1.43 -12.56
C GLY A 193 4.01 -2.07 -13.28
N SER A 194 2.82 -2.08 -12.69
CA SER A 194 1.60 -2.56 -13.35
C SER A 194 1.15 -1.65 -14.49
N PHE A 195 1.30 -0.32 -14.35
CA PHE A 195 1.05 0.60 -15.47
C PHE A 195 2.03 0.40 -16.61
N CYS A 196 3.33 0.29 -16.30
CA CYS A 196 4.36 0.08 -17.31
C CYS A 196 4.29 -1.30 -17.97
N ALA A 197 3.77 -2.31 -17.28
CA ALA A 197 3.56 -3.65 -17.83
C ALA A 197 2.39 -3.73 -18.83
N GLN A 198 1.54 -2.70 -18.96
CA GLN A 198 0.31 -2.81 -19.76
C GLN A 198 0.58 -3.12 -21.24
N VAL A 199 1.59 -2.49 -21.87
CA VAL A 199 1.91 -2.76 -23.28
C VAL A 199 2.29 -4.22 -23.48
N ALA A 200 3.12 -4.76 -22.58
CA ALA A 200 3.50 -6.15 -22.58
C ALA A 200 2.29 -7.09 -22.40
N SER A 201 1.40 -6.77 -21.44
CA SER A 201 0.19 -7.55 -21.19
C SER A 201 -0.79 -7.53 -22.37
N GLU A 202 -0.94 -6.40 -23.07
CA GLU A 202 -1.78 -6.33 -24.27
C GLU A 202 -1.16 -7.13 -25.43
N MET A 203 0.17 -7.10 -25.62
CA MET A 203 0.83 -7.94 -26.62
C MET A 203 0.57 -9.43 -26.38
N VAL A 204 0.67 -9.88 -25.12
CA VAL A 204 0.32 -11.25 -24.71
C VAL A 204 -1.11 -11.58 -25.14
N SER A 205 -2.08 -10.75 -24.73
CA SER A 205 -3.49 -10.98 -25.08
C SER A 205 -3.71 -11.01 -26.60
N MET A 206 -2.97 -10.20 -27.36
CA MET A 206 -3.05 -10.21 -28.82
C MET A 206 -2.50 -11.50 -29.43
N CYS A 207 -1.38 -12.04 -28.93
CA CYS A 207 -0.85 -13.33 -29.39
C CYS A 207 -1.76 -14.51 -29.03
N GLU A 208 -2.40 -14.48 -27.86
CA GLU A 208 -3.39 -15.49 -27.45
C GLU A 208 -4.59 -15.52 -28.39
N ASN A 209 -5.05 -14.34 -28.84
CA ASN A 209 -6.20 -14.21 -29.72
C ASN A 209 -5.86 -14.43 -31.21
N ASP A 210 -4.65 -14.04 -31.64
CA ASP A 210 -4.17 -14.15 -33.01
C ASP A 210 -2.67 -14.53 -33.02
N PRO A 211 -2.34 -15.81 -33.23
CA PRO A 211 -0.95 -16.28 -33.28
C PRO A 211 -0.09 -15.62 -34.36
N SER A 212 -0.69 -15.00 -35.38
CA SER A 212 0.04 -14.28 -36.43
C SER A 212 0.56 -12.91 -35.95
N PHE A 213 -0.01 -12.39 -34.86
CA PHE A 213 0.37 -11.10 -34.28
C PHE A 213 1.85 -11.03 -33.89
N LYS A 214 2.47 -12.16 -33.49
CA LYS A 214 3.91 -12.22 -33.18
C LYS A 214 4.79 -11.70 -34.32
N ASN A 215 4.35 -11.82 -35.58
CA ASN A 215 5.10 -11.32 -36.73
C ASN A 215 5.11 -9.78 -36.79
N LYS A 216 4.04 -9.12 -36.32
CA LYS A 216 3.95 -7.65 -36.27
C LYS A 216 4.92 -7.05 -35.26
N ILE A 217 5.11 -7.76 -34.14
CA ILE A 217 5.95 -7.30 -33.02
C ILE A 217 7.37 -7.89 -33.05
N ALA A 218 7.71 -8.74 -34.02
CA ALA A 218 9.00 -9.44 -34.07
C ALA A 218 10.23 -8.50 -34.13
N GLN A 219 10.05 -7.31 -34.68
CA GLN A 219 11.09 -6.27 -34.77
C GLN A 219 11.22 -5.44 -33.48
N ILE A 220 10.30 -5.57 -32.54
CA ILE A 220 10.30 -4.83 -31.28
C ILE A 220 11.10 -5.64 -30.27
N ASN A 221 12.04 -4.98 -29.59
CA ASN A 221 12.84 -5.61 -28.53
C ASN A 221 12.69 -4.88 -27.18
N THR A 222 12.22 -3.63 -27.20
CA THR A 222 12.18 -2.77 -26.01
C THR A 222 10.86 -2.02 -25.91
N ILE A 223 10.31 -1.97 -24.70
CA ILE A 223 9.24 -1.04 -24.31
C ILE A 223 9.83 -0.05 -23.32
N GLU A 224 10.02 1.20 -23.71
CA GLU A 224 10.42 2.26 -22.80
C GLU A 224 9.18 2.88 -22.15
N CYS A 225 8.95 2.59 -20.87
CA CYS A 225 7.84 3.18 -20.13
C CYS A 225 8.25 4.48 -19.43
N GLN A 226 7.42 5.50 -19.62
CA GLN A 226 7.49 6.79 -18.93
C GLN A 226 6.21 6.99 -18.12
N PHE A 227 6.34 7.18 -16.82
CA PHE A 227 5.19 7.42 -15.94
C PHE A 227 4.88 8.91 -15.88
N THR A 228 3.83 9.33 -16.59
CA THR A 228 3.54 10.76 -16.82
C THR A 228 2.07 11.09 -16.58
N ASN A 229 1.62 12.25 -17.06
CA ASN A 229 0.22 12.66 -17.08
C ASN A 229 -0.39 12.67 -18.50
N GLU A 230 0.38 12.30 -19.53
CA GLU A 230 -0.05 12.21 -20.93
C GLU A 230 -0.01 10.75 -21.38
N LEU A 231 -1.14 10.21 -21.83
CA LEU A 231 -1.18 8.87 -22.41
C LEU A 231 -0.68 8.93 -23.86
N LYS A 232 0.36 8.16 -24.18
CA LYS A 232 0.95 8.16 -25.53
C LYS A 232 1.68 6.85 -25.81
N LEU A 233 1.59 6.37 -27.03
CA LEU A 233 2.38 5.23 -27.51
C LEU A 233 2.94 5.58 -28.88
N ARG A 234 4.24 5.33 -29.07
CA ARG A 234 4.94 5.56 -30.34
C ARG A 234 5.99 4.48 -30.56
N GLN A 235 6.14 4.07 -31.81
CA GLN A 235 7.25 3.22 -32.22
C GLN A 235 8.34 4.06 -32.87
N ASN A 236 9.58 3.83 -32.44
CA ASN A 236 10.78 4.31 -33.11
C ASN A 236 11.70 3.11 -33.33
N SER A 237 11.83 2.65 -34.57
CA SER A 237 12.61 1.46 -34.91
C SER A 237 12.16 0.22 -34.10
N GLN A 238 13.01 -0.31 -33.22
CA GLN A 238 12.78 -1.52 -32.42
C GLN A 238 12.21 -1.21 -31.02
N THR A 239 11.94 0.06 -30.73
CA THR A 239 11.51 0.54 -29.41
C THR A 239 10.10 1.10 -29.47
N LEU A 240 9.25 0.64 -28.53
CA LEU A 240 7.98 1.29 -28.22
C LEU A 240 8.16 2.22 -27.02
N THR A 241 8.02 3.53 -27.22
CA THR A 241 7.95 4.48 -26.12
C THR A 241 6.50 4.62 -25.66
N PHE A 242 6.22 4.16 -24.45
CA PHE A 242 4.92 4.23 -23.82
C PHE A 242 4.93 5.26 -22.68
N LYS A 243 4.18 6.35 -22.85
CA LYS A 243 3.85 7.25 -21.75
C LYS A 243 2.53 6.77 -21.14
N THR A 244 2.59 6.24 -19.93
CA THR A 244 1.39 5.93 -19.14
C THR A 244 0.90 7.18 -18.41
N ALA A 245 -0.40 7.23 -18.15
CA ALA A 245 -1.04 8.30 -17.39
C ALA A 245 -2.09 7.71 -16.43
N PRO A 246 -1.84 7.65 -15.12
CA PRO A 246 -2.70 6.93 -14.16
C PRO A 246 -4.16 7.39 -14.11
N LYS A 247 -4.43 8.63 -14.52
CA LYS A 247 -5.78 9.22 -14.56
C LYS A 247 -6.46 9.08 -15.92
N ALA A 248 -5.75 8.62 -16.95
CA ALA A 248 -6.32 8.41 -18.26
C ALA A 248 -7.20 7.13 -18.24
N PRO A 249 -8.46 7.21 -18.71
CA PRO A 249 -9.32 6.05 -18.83
C PRO A 249 -8.86 5.15 -19.99
N ASN A 250 -9.27 3.88 -19.95
CA ASN A 250 -9.19 2.94 -21.08
C ASN A 250 -7.79 2.80 -21.72
N GLN A 251 -6.71 2.85 -20.91
CA GLN A 251 -5.34 2.67 -21.39
C GLN A 251 -5.13 1.32 -22.13
N PRO A 252 -5.65 0.18 -21.65
CA PRO A 252 -5.59 -1.09 -22.38
C PRO A 252 -6.14 -0.99 -23.80
N GLN A 253 -7.32 -0.37 -23.97
CA GLN A 253 -7.97 -0.21 -25.27
C GLN A 253 -7.18 0.71 -26.19
N PHE A 254 -6.61 1.79 -25.66
CA PHE A 254 -5.72 2.68 -26.40
C PHE A 254 -4.49 1.93 -26.92
N ILE A 255 -3.84 1.14 -26.06
CA ILE A 255 -2.68 0.33 -26.42
C ILE A 255 -3.04 -0.68 -27.50
N LYS A 256 -4.11 -1.47 -27.28
CA LYS A 256 -4.57 -2.49 -28.24
C LYS A 256 -4.88 -1.90 -29.61
N ALA A 257 -5.58 -0.76 -29.65
CA ALA A 257 -5.88 -0.07 -30.90
C ALA A 257 -4.62 0.35 -31.65
N TYR A 258 -3.60 0.85 -30.94
CA TYR A 258 -2.32 1.18 -31.55
C TYR A 258 -1.61 -0.07 -32.09
N LEU A 259 -1.51 -1.12 -31.28
CA LEU A 259 -0.83 -2.38 -31.63
C LEU A 259 -1.46 -3.08 -32.85
N LEU A 260 -2.78 -3.01 -33.02
CA LEU A 260 -3.46 -3.55 -34.21
C LEU A 260 -3.03 -2.87 -35.52
N ASN A 261 -2.64 -1.59 -35.44
CA ASN A 261 -2.26 -0.75 -36.56
C ASN A 261 -0.74 -0.62 -36.75
N LEU A 262 0.05 -1.44 -36.04
CA LEU A 262 1.47 -1.65 -36.33
C LEU A 262 1.67 -2.32 -37.69
#